data_AF-A0A2G8LFF0-F1
#
_entry.id   AF-A0A2G8LFF0-F1
#
_cell.length_a   1.000
_cell.length_b   1.000
_cell.length_c   1.000
_cell.angle_alpha   90.00
_cell.angle_beta   90.00
_cell.angle_gamma   90.00
#
_symmetry.space_group_name_H-M   'P 1'
#
loop_
_entity.id
_entity.type
_entity.pdbx_description
1 polymer ?
#
loop_
_entity_poly.entity_id
_entity_poly.type
_entity_poly.pdbx_seq_one_letter_code
_entity_poly.pdbx_strand_id
1 'polypeptide(L)'
;MMEKMESVDDYEYHTSDFIGHGAFAVVFKGRNKKKTDQVVAIKNIHKKNLSKSQTFPEKEIEILKELHHENVVALLHFKYKDKNIHKTGIESKIRDVKRISFLVIHVMEFCNGGDLADYLHADFGFARFLEEDMMAATICGSPLYMAPEVITSQQYTAKADLWSVGTIIYQCLTGSAPFKASNPKELKMFYEKARAVEPK
;
A
#
# COMPACT_ATOMS: atom_id res chain seq x y z
N MET A 1 28.98 7.12 10.05
CA MET A 1 28.85 7.06 8.58
C MET A 1 27.71 7.99 8.22
N MET A 2 27.91 9.02 7.40
CA MET A 2 26.79 9.88 6.98
C MET A 2 25.85 9.03 6.13
N GLU A 3 24.60 8.89 6.56
CA GLU A 3 23.62 8.11 5.83
C GLU A 3 23.26 8.81 4.51
N LYS A 4 23.06 8.02 3.44
CA LYS A 4 23.03 8.53 2.07
C LYS A 4 21.60 8.96 1.70
N MET A 5 21.43 10.25 1.42
CA MET A 5 20.21 10.78 0.78
C MET A 5 19.98 10.13 -0.59
N GLU A 6 18.79 9.57 -0.78
CA GLU A 6 18.32 9.09 -2.08
C GLU A 6 17.59 10.21 -2.83
N SER A 7 17.66 10.17 -4.17
CA SER A 7 17.10 11.20 -5.04
C SER A 7 16.16 10.61 -6.07
N VAL A 8 15.01 11.27 -6.23
CA VAL A 8 13.99 10.99 -7.24
C VAL A 8 13.73 12.29 -7.99
N ASP A 9 14.60 12.59 -8.95
CA ASP A 9 14.58 13.84 -9.73
C ASP A 9 14.62 15.08 -8.80
N ASP A 10 13.55 15.86 -8.76
CA ASP A 10 13.40 17.06 -7.91
C ASP A 10 13.05 16.75 -6.44
N TYR A 11 12.97 15.48 -6.06
CA TYR A 11 12.67 15.03 -4.70
C TYR A 11 13.83 14.25 -4.07
N GLU A 12 13.89 14.26 -2.75
CA GLU A 12 14.86 13.49 -1.97
C GLU A 12 14.24 12.93 -0.70
N TYR A 13 14.82 11.83 -0.20
CA TYR A 13 14.43 11.21 1.06
C TYR A 13 15.60 10.49 1.71
N HIS A 14 15.47 10.26 3.01
CA HIS A 14 16.37 9.40 3.74
C HIS A 14 15.72 8.03 4.03
N THR A 15 16.48 6.94 3.98
CA THR A 15 15.93 5.61 4.28
C THR A 15 15.56 5.44 5.76
N SER A 16 16.11 6.28 6.65
CA SER A 16 15.71 6.35 8.05
C SER A 16 14.33 6.99 8.24
N ASP A 17 13.88 7.81 7.29
CA ASP A 17 12.59 8.51 7.37
C ASP A 17 11.45 7.58 6.94
N PHE A 18 11.51 6.33 7.37
CA PHE A 18 10.51 5.30 7.09
C PHE A 18 9.17 5.66 7.76
N ILE A 19 8.07 5.59 7.00
CA ILE A 19 6.72 5.89 7.50
C ILE A 19 5.72 4.75 7.30
N GLY A 20 6.05 3.71 6.52
CA GLY A 20 5.17 2.56 6.40
C GLY A 20 5.66 1.52 5.40
N HIS A 21 5.19 0.28 5.56
CA HIS A 21 5.43 -0.81 4.61
C HIS A 21 4.11 -1.50 4.25
N GLY A 22 4.08 -2.14 3.10
CA GLY A 22 3.02 -3.02 2.67
C GLY A 22 3.60 -4.19 1.87
N ALA A 23 2.75 -5.12 1.45
CA ALA A 23 3.18 -6.38 0.81
C ALA A 23 4.17 -6.20 -0.35
N PHE A 24 4.07 -5.09 -1.09
CA PHE A 24 4.90 -4.83 -2.28
C PHE A 24 5.62 -3.50 -2.24
N ALA A 25 5.46 -2.70 -1.18
CA ALA A 25 5.94 -1.33 -1.16
C ALA A 25 6.48 -0.92 0.21
N VAL A 26 7.47 -0.03 0.19
CA VAL A 26 8.02 0.64 1.37
C VAL A 26 7.86 2.14 1.16
N VAL A 27 7.41 2.86 2.17
CA VAL A 27 7.08 4.28 2.10
C VAL A 27 7.99 5.06 3.04
N PHE A 28 8.59 6.11 2.52
CA PHE A 28 9.46 7.04 3.24
C PHE A 28 8.88 8.44 3.20
N LYS A 29 9.15 9.25 4.22
CA LYS A 29 8.96 10.69 4.16
C LYS A 29 10.11 11.31 3.38
N GLY A 30 9.78 12.25 2.51
CA GLY A 30 10.75 12.99 1.71
C GLY A 30 10.36 14.46 1.59
N ARG A 31 11.09 15.19 0.74
CA ARG A 31 10.80 16.59 0.42
C ARG A 31 11.16 16.93 -1.01
N ASN A 32 10.59 18.02 -1.51
CA ASN A 32 11.06 18.65 -2.74
C ASN A 32 12.39 19.40 -2.48
N LYS A 33 13.37 19.21 -3.36
CA LYS A 33 14.72 19.80 -3.25
C LYS A 33 14.72 21.32 -3.40
N LYS A 34 13.80 21.86 -4.21
CA LYS A 34 13.70 23.30 -4.51
C LYS A 34 12.70 23.99 -3.58
N LYS A 35 11.67 23.28 -3.14
CA LYS A 35 10.64 23.75 -2.21
C LYS A 35 10.72 22.91 -0.93
N THR A 36 11.69 23.18 -0.07
CA THR A 36 11.98 22.32 1.08
C THR A 36 10.82 22.13 2.05
N ASP A 37 9.88 23.07 2.09
CA ASP A 37 8.67 23.00 2.91
C ASP A 37 7.60 22.06 2.32
N GLN A 38 7.74 21.67 1.05
CA GLN A 38 6.88 20.68 0.43
C GLN A 38 7.34 19.28 0.83
N VAL A 39 6.73 18.76 1.90
CA VAL A 39 6.89 17.39 2.38
C VAL A 39 6.10 16.43 1.48
N VAL A 40 6.68 15.26 1.20
CA VAL A 40 6.08 14.23 0.33
C VAL A 40 6.22 12.83 0.95
N ALA A 41 5.38 11.90 0.50
CA ALA A 41 5.54 10.47 0.75
C ALA A 41 6.14 9.79 -0.49
N ILE A 42 7.23 9.03 -0.31
CA ILE A 42 7.94 8.34 -1.38
C ILE A 42 7.73 6.84 -1.22
N LYS A 43 6.89 6.28 -2.10
CA LYS A 43 6.49 4.86 -2.09
C LYS A 43 7.33 4.08 -3.11
N ASN A 44 8.24 3.28 -2.59
CA ASN A 44 9.12 2.38 -3.34
C ASN A 44 8.46 1.01 -3.50
N ILE A 45 8.06 0.65 -4.73
CA ILE A 45 7.34 -0.58 -5.05
C ILE A 45 8.30 -1.60 -5.66
N HIS A 46 8.47 -2.74 -5.00
CA HIS A 46 9.39 -3.81 -5.42
C HIS A 46 8.70 -4.89 -6.25
N LYS A 47 9.06 -5.01 -7.53
CA LYS A 47 8.56 -6.05 -8.45
C LYS A 47 9.34 -7.37 -8.25
N LYS A 48 9.19 -8.07 -7.10
CA LYS A 48 9.81 -9.41 -6.89
C LYS A 48 8.97 -10.50 -7.58
N ASN A 49 9.58 -11.27 -8.48
CA ASN A 49 9.02 -12.45 -9.16
C ASN A 49 7.58 -12.32 -9.68
N LEU A 50 7.33 -11.35 -10.56
CA LEU A 50 6.09 -11.35 -11.36
C LEU A 50 6.14 -12.42 -12.46
N SER A 51 6.10 -13.69 -12.06
CA SER A 51 5.62 -14.73 -12.94
C SER A 51 4.09 -14.61 -13.03
N LYS A 52 3.63 -14.04 -14.15
CA LYS A 52 2.25 -13.99 -14.63
C LYS A 52 1.33 -12.94 -13.96
N SER A 53 0.84 -12.01 -14.79
CA SER A 53 -0.48 -11.35 -14.70
C SER A 53 -0.72 -10.12 -13.80
N GLN A 54 0.28 -9.51 -13.16
CA GLN A 54 0.00 -8.35 -12.29
C GLN A 54 0.46 -7.02 -12.89
N THR A 55 -0.50 -6.29 -13.45
CA THR A 55 -0.43 -4.92 -13.99
C THR A 55 -0.64 -3.83 -12.91
N PHE A 56 -0.31 -4.14 -11.65
CA PHE A 56 -0.75 -3.31 -10.51
C PHE A 56 -0.11 -1.92 -10.44
N PRO A 57 1.21 -1.75 -10.58
CA PRO A 57 1.82 -0.43 -10.46
C PRO A 57 1.35 0.52 -11.57
N GLU A 58 1.19 0.01 -12.79
CA GLU A 58 0.82 0.82 -13.94
C GLU A 58 -0.63 1.33 -13.82
N LYS A 59 -1.57 0.49 -13.35
CA LYS A 59 -2.96 0.89 -13.08
C LYS A 59 -3.09 1.91 -11.97
N GLU A 60 -2.32 1.77 -10.88
CA GLU A 60 -2.33 2.75 -9.78
C GLU A 60 -1.91 4.13 -10.28
N ILE A 61 -0.88 4.20 -11.13
CA ILE A 61 -0.42 5.44 -11.75
C ILE A 61 -1.51 6.03 -12.67
N GLU A 62 -2.15 5.22 -13.51
CA GLU A 62 -3.21 5.68 -14.41
C GLU A 62 -4.38 6.30 -13.64
N ILE A 63 -4.85 5.65 -12.58
CA ILE A 63 -5.95 6.16 -11.74
C ILE A 63 -5.53 7.46 -11.04
N LEU A 64 -4.37 7.48 -10.39
CA LEU A 64 -3.93 8.64 -9.61
C LEU A 64 -3.54 9.84 -10.47
N LYS A 65 -3.28 9.66 -11.77
CA LYS A 65 -3.06 10.77 -12.71
C LYS A 65 -4.33 11.54 -13.03
N GLU A 66 -5.49 10.87 -13.00
CA GLU A 66 -6.78 11.49 -13.36
C GLU A 66 -7.55 11.96 -12.12
N LEU A 67 -7.15 11.49 -10.93
CA LEU A 67 -7.86 11.74 -9.68
C LEU A 67 -7.22 12.92 -8.93
N HIS A 68 -7.91 14.05 -8.95
CA HIS A 68 -7.54 15.27 -8.24
C HIS A 68 -8.67 15.74 -7.33
N HIS A 69 -8.56 15.49 -6.04
CA HIS A 69 -9.58 15.85 -5.05
C HIS A 69 -8.93 16.06 -3.67
N GLU A 70 -9.41 17.05 -2.91
CA GLU A 70 -8.86 17.42 -1.58
C GLU A 70 -8.77 16.23 -0.60
N ASN A 71 -9.73 15.32 -0.67
CA ASN A 71 -9.79 14.12 0.18
C ASN A 71 -9.09 12.88 -0.39
N VAL A 72 -8.31 13.01 -1.46
CA VAL A 72 -7.54 11.88 -2.03
C VAL A 72 -6.10 12.32 -2.27
N VAL A 73 -5.16 11.57 -1.69
CA VAL A 73 -3.72 11.84 -1.80
C VAL A 73 -3.30 11.90 -3.28
N ALA A 74 -2.79 13.05 -3.71
CA ALA A 74 -2.38 13.21 -5.10
C ALA A 74 -1.05 12.53 -5.41
N LEU A 75 -0.92 12.05 -6.65
CA LEU A 75 0.36 11.66 -7.24
C LEU A 75 1.06 12.90 -7.79
N LEU A 76 2.19 13.28 -7.18
CA LEU A 76 2.96 14.45 -7.58
C LEU A 76 4.00 14.13 -8.65
N HIS A 77 4.59 12.94 -8.59
CA HIS A 77 5.59 12.45 -9.54
C HIS A 77 5.71 10.94 -9.48
N PHE A 78 6.21 10.30 -10.55
CA PHE A 78 6.56 8.88 -10.52
C PHE A 78 7.80 8.60 -11.35
N LYS A 79 8.57 7.58 -10.97
CA LYS A 79 9.79 7.18 -11.67
C LYS A 79 9.95 5.66 -11.71
N TYR A 80 10.37 5.15 -12.87
CA TYR A 80 10.85 3.78 -13.02
C TYR A 80 12.36 3.72 -12.80
N LYS A 81 12.83 2.84 -11.91
CA LYS A 81 14.26 2.59 -11.66
C LYS A 81 14.55 1.12 -11.95
N ASP A 82 15.41 0.89 -12.94
CA ASP A 82 15.97 -0.44 -13.19
C ASP A 82 17.13 -0.67 -12.21
N LYS A 83 17.08 -1.76 -11.44
CA LYS A 83 18.16 -2.14 -10.52
C LYS A 83 19.40 -2.70 -11.25
N ASN A 84 19.35 -2.91 -12.57
CA ASN A 84 20.41 -3.58 -13.33
C ASN A 84 21.33 -2.67 -14.17
N ILE A 85 21.13 -1.35 -14.21
CA ILE A 85 21.98 -0.45 -15.01
C ILE A 85 23.26 -0.05 -14.24
N HIS A 86 24.06 -1.04 -13.84
CA HIS A 86 25.47 -0.86 -13.41
C HIS A 86 26.38 -2.00 -13.88
N LYS A 87 26.01 -2.75 -14.93
CA LYS A 87 26.92 -3.67 -15.63
C LYS A 87 27.10 -3.21 -17.08
N THR A 88 28.04 -2.28 -17.22
CA THR A 88 29.04 -2.13 -18.29
C THR A 88 28.80 -2.82 -19.63
N GLY A 89 28.89 -2.05 -20.72
CA GLY A 89 29.59 -2.45 -21.95
C GLY A 89 28.89 -3.47 -22.86
N ILE A 90 28.65 -3.03 -24.10
CA ILE A 90 28.76 -3.78 -25.37
C ILE A 90 28.29 -5.25 -25.33
N GLU A 91 27.15 -5.47 -26.00
CA GLU A 91 26.65 -6.75 -26.53
C GLU A 91 26.25 -7.87 -25.55
N SER A 92 24.95 -8.01 -25.28
CA SER A 92 24.33 -9.33 -25.09
C SER A 92 22.82 -9.33 -25.37
N LYS A 93 22.51 -9.77 -26.58
CA LYS A 93 21.39 -10.64 -26.98
C LYS A 93 20.19 -10.71 -26.02
N ILE A 94 19.10 -10.11 -26.50
CA ILE A 94 17.72 -10.64 -26.52
C ILE A 94 17.64 -12.13 -26.13
N ARG A 95 17.58 -12.45 -24.82
CA ARG A 95 16.93 -13.66 -24.25
C ARG A 95 17.01 -13.81 -22.72
N ASP A 96 17.77 -13.00 -22.00
CA ASP A 96 17.83 -13.05 -20.52
C ASP A 96 16.94 -12.01 -19.80
N VAL A 97 15.80 -11.66 -20.41
CA VAL A 97 14.80 -10.69 -19.89
C VAL A 97 14.04 -11.22 -18.65
N LYS A 98 14.40 -12.39 -18.11
CA LYS A 98 13.57 -13.10 -17.10
C LYS A 98 13.76 -12.72 -15.63
N ARG A 99 14.60 -11.74 -15.27
CA ARG A 99 14.72 -11.30 -13.87
C ARG A 99 15.06 -9.81 -13.71
N ILE A 100 14.36 -8.95 -14.47
CA ILE A 100 14.47 -7.51 -14.24
C ILE A 100 13.62 -7.15 -13.00
N SER A 101 14.29 -6.90 -11.87
CA SER A 101 13.66 -6.36 -10.67
C SER A 101 13.44 -4.86 -10.88
N PHE A 102 12.30 -4.48 -11.47
CA PHE A 102 11.93 -3.07 -11.60
C PHE A 102 11.50 -2.51 -10.25
N LEU A 103 12.02 -1.34 -9.89
CA LEU A 103 11.49 -0.53 -8.80
C LEU A 103 10.64 0.58 -9.42
N VAL A 104 9.39 0.69 -8.99
CA VAL A 104 8.54 1.85 -9.31
C VAL A 104 8.52 2.74 -8.08
N ILE A 105 8.73 4.03 -8.26
CA ILE A 105 8.72 5.01 -7.17
C ILE A 105 7.57 5.97 -7.42
N HIS A 106 6.64 6.08 -6.47
CA HIS A 106 5.62 7.13 -6.46
C HIS A 106 6.04 8.21 -5.47
N VAL A 107 5.96 9.47 -5.89
CA VAL A 107 6.04 10.64 -5.02
C VAL A 107 4.63 11.16 -4.87
N MET A 108 4.13 11.12 -3.65
CA MET A 108 2.74 11.41 -3.31
C MET A 108 2.69 12.57 -2.30
N GLU A 109 1.54 13.24 -2.23
CA GLU A 109 1.28 14.18 -1.15
C GLU A 109 1.45 13.49 0.21
N PHE A 110 2.08 14.18 1.16
CA PHE A 110 2.23 13.65 2.50
C PHE A 110 0.96 13.96 3.31
N CYS A 111 0.23 12.92 3.69
CA CYS A 111 -0.83 13.01 4.68
C CYS A 111 -0.30 12.57 6.04
N ASN A 112 -0.45 13.43 7.07
CA ASN A 112 -0.04 13.10 8.44
C ASN A 112 -1.02 12.15 9.15
N GLY A 113 -2.06 11.67 8.46
CA GLY A 113 -3.10 10.81 8.98
C GLY A 113 -4.32 11.55 9.55
N GLY A 114 -4.19 12.85 9.85
CA GLY A 114 -5.25 13.70 10.40
C GLY A 114 -5.83 13.22 11.74
N ASP A 115 -6.92 13.86 12.16
CA ASP A 115 -7.59 13.59 13.45
C ASP A 115 -8.00 12.13 13.62
N LEU A 116 -8.31 11.44 12.51
CA LEU A 116 -8.68 10.03 12.55
C LEU A 116 -7.49 9.14 12.91
N ALA A 117 -6.31 9.38 12.33
CA ALA A 117 -5.12 8.62 12.73
C ALA A 117 -4.73 8.90 14.17
N ASP A 118 -4.83 10.16 14.61
CA ASP A 118 -4.56 10.55 16.00
C ASP A 118 -5.52 9.86 16.97
N TYR A 119 -6.82 9.83 16.67
CA TYR A 119 -7.82 9.08 17.43
C TYR A 119 -7.51 7.57 17.45
N LEU A 120 -7.18 6.99 16.29
CA LEU A 120 -6.83 5.57 16.20
C LEU A 120 -5.57 5.21 16.99
N HIS A 121 -4.60 6.12 17.06
CA HIS A 121 -3.37 5.95 17.82
C HIS A 121 -3.58 6.15 19.32
N ALA A 122 -4.30 7.20 19.72
CA ALA A 122 -4.50 7.57 21.11
C ALA A 122 -5.43 6.61 21.85
N ASP A 123 -6.58 6.26 21.25
CA ASP A 123 -7.64 5.55 21.96
C ASP A 123 -7.62 4.04 21.75
N PHE A 124 -6.99 3.55 20.68
CA PHE A 124 -7.06 2.11 20.37
C PHE A 124 -5.71 1.40 20.27
N GLY A 125 -4.57 2.10 20.35
CA GLY A 125 -3.24 1.45 20.38
C GLY A 125 -2.94 0.51 19.21
N PHE A 126 -3.65 0.67 18.08
CA PHE A 126 -3.61 -0.27 16.94
C PHE A 126 -2.55 0.03 15.89
N ALA A 127 -1.76 1.10 16.03
CA ALA A 127 -0.52 1.23 15.27
C ALA A 127 0.56 0.29 15.82
N ARG A 128 0.30 -1.01 15.77
CA ARG A 128 1.38 -1.99 15.76
C ARG A 128 1.89 -2.02 14.32
N PHE A 129 3.16 -1.67 14.15
CA PHE A 129 3.91 -2.06 12.97
C PHE A 129 3.71 -3.57 12.78
N LEU A 130 3.17 -3.97 11.62
CA LEU A 130 3.09 -5.37 11.24
C LEU A 130 4.51 -5.95 11.30
N GLU A 131 4.71 -6.95 12.15
CA GLU A 131 5.96 -7.71 12.26
C GLU A 131 6.36 -8.26 10.88
N GLU A 132 7.68 -8.28 10.63
CA GLU A 132 8.33 -8.42 9.32
C GLU A 132 7.99 -9.71 8.54
N ASP A 133 7.33 -10.70 9.16
CA ASP A 133 7.24 -12.07 8.64
C ASP A 133 5.87 -12.54 8.11
N MET A 134 4.82 -11.71 8.12
CA MET A 134 3.52 -12.12 7.54
C MET A 134 3.38 -11.73 6.07
N MET A 135 4.08 -12.45 5.21
CA MET A 135 3.81 -12.49 3.76
C MET A 135 2.65 -13.45 3.47
N ALA A 136 1.44 -12.93 3.23
CA ALA A 136 0.31 -13.74 2.79
C ALA A 136 0.23 -13.80 1.25
N ALA A 137 0.17 -15.02 0.72
CA ALA A 137 -0.21 -15.30 -0.67
C ALA A 137 -1.60 -14.68 -0.96
N THR A 138 -1.68 -13.99 -2.09
CA THR A 138 -2.67 -12.96 -2.46
C THR A 138 -4.15 -13.31 -2.19
N ILE A 139 -4.66 -12.82 -1.05
CA ILE A 139 -5.97 -12.18 -0.93
C ILE A 139 -5.66 -10.68 -0.76
N CYS A 140 -6.12 -9.82 -1.68
CA CYS A 140 -5.75 -8.40 -1.67
C CYS A 140 -6.50 -7.65 -0.56
N GLY A 141 -5.78 -7.15 0.45
CA GLY A 141 -6.28 -6.26 1.51
C GLY A 141 -6.12 -6.84 2.93
N SER A 142 -6.54 -6.08 3.94
CA SER A 142 -6.57 -6.53 5.34
C SER A 142 -7.90 -7.25 5.60
N PRO A 143 -7.91 -8.58 5.85
CA PRO A 143 -9.13 -9.40 5.82
C PRO A 143 -10.29 -8.92 6.72
N LEU A 144 -9.98 -8.22 7.81
CA LEU A 144 -10.95 -7.64 8.74
C LEU A 144 -11.89 -6.61 8.11
N TYR A 145 -11.45 -5.90 7.07
CA TYR A 145 -12.24 -4.86 6.39
C TYR A 145 -12.83 -5.36 5.06
N MET A 146 -12.52 -6.59 4.64
CA MET A 146 -13.02 -7.14 3.39
C MET A 146 -14.50 -7.48 3.48
N ALA A 147 -15.23 -7.17 2.41
CA ALA A 147 -16.59 -7.63 2.23
C ALA A 147 -16.66 -9.17 2.13
N PRO A 148 -17.75 -9.81 2.58
CA PRO A 148 -17.92 -11.26 2.54
C PRO A 148 -17.70 -11.83 1.13
N GLU A 149 -18.22 -11.17 0.09
CA GLU A 149 -18.06 -11.57 -1.31
C GLU A 149 -16.60 -11.51 -1.76
N VAL A 150 -15.80 -10.57 -1.24
CA VAL A 150 -14.38 -10.41 -1.60
C VAL A 150 -13.54 -11.54 -1.00
N ILE A 151 -13.66 -11.79 0.30
CA ILE A 151 -12.88 -12.83 1.00
C ILE A 151 -13.30 -14.25 0.60
N THR A 152 -14.56 -14.43 0.17
CA THR A 152 -15.04 -15.71 -0.39
C THR A 152 -14.76 -15.86 -1.90
N SER A 153 -14.05 -14.91 -2.51
CA SER A 153 -13.66 -14.94 -3.92
C SER A 153 -14.84 -14.98 -4.90
N GLN A 154 -15.94 -14.33 -4.55
CA GLN A 154 -17.09 -14.10 -5.43
C GLN A 154 -16.88 -12.83 -6.28
N GLN A 155 -17.79 -12.61 -7.23
CA GLN A 155 -17.81 -11.35 -7.98
C GLN A 155 -18.22 -10.22 -7.04
N TYR A 156 -17.44 -9.15 -7.02
CA TYR A 156 -17.68 -7.98 -6.18
C TYR A 156 -18.01 -6.77 -7.04
N THR A 157 -18.62 -5.76 -6.42
CA THR A 157 -18.98 -4.49 -7.04
C THR A 157 -18.51 -3.35 -6.14
N ALA A 158 -18.81 -2.10 -6.50
CA ALA A 158 -18.56 -0.94 -5.65
C ALA A 158 -19.18 -1.05 -4.24
N LYS A 159 -20.14 -1.95 -4.00
CA LYS A 159 -20.68 -2.23 -2.66
C LYS A 159 -19.65 -2.81 -1.69
N ALA A 160 -18.60 -3.46 -2.18
CA ALA A 160 -17.53 -3.97 -1.33
C ALA A 160 -16.74 -2.84 -0.65
N ASP A 161 -16.61 -1.70 -1.33
CA ASP A 161 -15.98 -0.51 -0.74
C ASP A 161 -16.89 0.11 0.33
N LEU A 162 -18.22 0.13 0.11
CA LEU A 162 -19.18 0.57 1.12
C LEU A 162 -19.16 -0.32 2.38
N TRP A 163 -18.97 -1.63 2.22
CA TRP A 163 -18.75 -2.53 3.36
C TRP A 163 -17.51 -2.13 4.13
N SER A 164 -16.38 -1.92 3.43
CA SER A 164 -15.12 -1.51 4.04
C SER A 164 -15.27 -0.21 4.83
N VAL A 165 -15.93 0.80 4.24
CA VAL A 165 -16.27 2.06 4.92
C VAL A 165 -17.13 1.81 6.17
N GLY A 166 -18.13 0.94 6.08
CA GLY A 166 -18.97 0.55 7.22
C GLY A 166 -18.16 -0.09 8.36
N THR A 167 -17.19 -0.96 8.04
CA THR A 167 -16.31 -1.56 9.05
C THR A 167 -15.39 -0.54 9.72
N ILE A 168 -14.89 0.45 8.96
CA ILE A 168 -14.08 1.56 9.50
C ILE A 168 -14.93 2.41 10.45
N ILE A 169 -16.13 2.80 10.04
CA ILE A 169 -17.04 3.60 10.87
C ILE A 169 -17.40 2.84 12.16
N TYR A 170 -17.75 1.55 12.06
CA TYR A 170 -18.03 0.72 13.23
C TYR A 170 -16.85 0.69 14.20
N GLN A 171 -15.64 0.51 13.69
CA GLN A 171 -14.44 0.48 14.52
C GLN A 171 -14.16 1.84 15.18
N CYS A 172 -14.40 2.95 14.49
CA CYS A 172 -14.27 4.29 15.08
C CYS A 172 -15.25 4.49 16.26
N LEU A 173 -16.47 3.94 16.15
CA LEU A 173 -17.51 4.09 17.16
C LEU A 173 -17.36 3.13 18.35
N THR A 174 -16.82 1.93 18.12
CA THR A 174 -16.79 0.85 19.13
C THR A 174 -15.40 0.49 19.63
N GLY A 175 -14.36 1.01 18.98
CA GLY A 175 -12.97 0.67 19.24
C GLY A 175 -12.55 -0.74 18.82
N SER A 176 -13.42 -1.49 18.14
CA SER A 176 -13.04 -2.83 17.67
C SER A 176 -13.70 -3.19 16.34
N ALA A 177 -13.04 -4.05 15.56
CA ALA A 177 -13.59 -4.50 14.28
C ALA A 177 -14.93 -5.24 14.49
N PRO A 178 -15.93 -5.07 13.60
CA PRO A 178 -17.27 -5.67 13.73
C PRO A 178 -17.26 -7.20 13.65
N PHE A 179 -16.26 -7.77 12.98
CA PHE A 179 -16.11 -9.21 12.79
C PHE A 179 -14.69 -9.61 13.16
N LYS A 180 -14.54 -10.30 14.30
CA LYS A 180 -13.25 -10.78 14.81
C LYS A 180 -13.07 -12.25 14.44
N ALA A 181 -11.86 -12.60 14.04
CA ALA A 181 -11.43 -13.97 13.80
C ALA A 181 -9.94 -14.10 14.13
N SER A 182 -9.50 -15.30 14.51
CA SER A 182 -8.10 -15.53 14.89
C SER A 182 -7.16 -15.54 13.67
N ASN A 183 -7.72 -15.80 12.48
CA ASN A 183 -6.99 -15.81 11.22
C ASN A 183 -7.95 -15.57 10.03
N PRO A 184 -7.43 -15.24 8.83
CA PRO A 184 -8.27 -14.97 7.65
C PRO A 184 -9.14 -16.16 7.22
N LYS A 185 -8.68 -17.40 7.45
CA LYS A 185 -9.43 -18.61 7.10
C LYS A 185 -10.67 -18.77 7.97
N GLU A 186 -10.56 -18.50 9.27
CA GLU A 186 -11.71 -18.48 10.18
C GLU A 186 -12.72 -17.41 9.81
N LEU A 187 -12.25 -16.21 9.44
CA LEU A 187 -13.14 -15.13 9.01
C LEU A 187 -13.92 -15.50 7.75
N LYS A 188 -13.24 -16.13 6.78
CA LYS A 188 -13.90 -16.67 5.58
C LYS A 188 -14.95 -17.72 5.94
N MET A 189 -14.60 -18.70 6.78
CA MET A 189 -15.53 -19.75 7.21
C MET A 189 -16.73 -19.18 7.98
N PHE A 190 -16.53 -18.09 8.74
CA PHE A 190 -17.61 -17.38 9.42
C PHE A 190 -18.60 -16.79 8.41
N TYR A 191 -18.11 -16.07 7.40
CA TYR A 191 -18.96 -15.50 6.35
C TYR A 191 -19.68 -16.56 5.50
N GLU A 192 -19.03 -17.69 5.19
CA GLU A 192 -19.65 -18.79 4.43
C GLU A 192 -20.83 -19.45 5.18
N LYS A 193 -20.80 -19.43 6.52
CA LYS A 193 -21.85 -20.02 7.36
C LYS A 193 -22.97 -19.04 7.70
N ALA A 194 -22.72 -17.74 7.65
CA ALA A 194 -23.68 -16.71 8.04
C ALA A 194 -24.66 -16.42 6.89
N ARG A 195 -25.95 -16.74 7.09
CA ARG A 195 -27.02 -16.41 6.13
C ARG A 195 -27.39 -14.91 6.16
N ALA A 196 -27.15 -14.26 7.29
CA ALA A 196 -27.13 -12.82 7.50
C ALA A 196 -26.00 -12.54 8.51
N VAL A 197 -25.20 -11.49 8.29
CA VAL A 197 -24.06 -11.16 9.16
C VAL A 197 -24.45 -9.98 10.04
N GLU A 198 -24.59 -10.20 11.34
CA GLU A 198 -24.80 -9.15 12.34
C GLU A 198 -23.48 -8.85 13.04
N PRO A 199 -23.14 -7.56 13.29
CA PRO A 199 -21.94 -7.18 14.04
C PRO A 199 -21.93 -7.84 15.43
N LYS A 200 -20.75 -8.25 15.91
CA LYS A 200 -20.57 -8.81 17.26
C LYS A 200 -20.00 -7.81 18.25
#